data_AF-L8Y5K6-F1
#
_entry.id   AF-L8Y5K6-F1
#
_cell.length_a   1.000
_cell.length_b   1.000
_cell.length_c   1.000
_cell.angle_alpha   90.00
_cell.angle_beta   90.00
_cell.angle_gamma   90.00
#
_symmetry.space_group_name_H-M   'P 1'
#
loop_
_entity.id
_entity.type
_entity.pdbx_description
1 polymer ?
#
loop_
_entity_poly.entity_id
_entity_poly.type
_entity_poly.pdbx_seq_one_letter_code
_entity_poly.pdbx_strand_id
1 'polypeptide(L)'
;MAAAVRAAGCLPALCSRSAGPPSSQGSRDSRRFASLSHALQAQCCISSARNLAAQQYRPYSFFTKLTADELWKGALAETGAGARKGRGKRTKKKRRKDLNRGQVIGEGRHGYLWPGLNVPLMRNGAVQTIAQRSKEEQEQVEADMVQQREEWDRRKKMKVKRERGWSGNTWGGVSLGPPDPGPNGETYDDFDTRILEALETKAYVK
;
A
#
# COMPACT_ATOMS: atom_id res chain seq x y z
N MET A 1 -54.94 39.61 10.89
CA MET A 1 -55.61 39.06 9.69
C MET A 1 -55.07 37.68 9.42
N ALA A 2 -55.97 36.70 9.30
CA ALA A 2 -55.71 35.27 9.35
C ALA A 2 -55.61 34.62 7.97
N ALA A 3 -54.92 33.47 7.93
CA ALA A 3 -55.03 32.29 7.04
C ALA A 3 -53.59 31.76 6.81
N ALA A 4 -53.05 30.69 7.42
CA ALA A 4 -53.50 29.32 7.66
C ALA A 4 -53.66 28.46 6.39
N VAL A 5 -52.67 27.60 6.09
CA VAL A 5 -52.86 26.28 5.47
C VAL A 5 -51.85 25.26 6.07
N ARG A 6 -52.41 24.23 6.72
CA ARG A 6 -51.86 22.93 7.17
C ARG A 6 -51.65 21.98 5.96
N ALA A 7 -50.98 20.83 5.96
CA ALA A 7 -50.03 20.07 6.79
C ALA A 7 -49.70 18.77 6.01
N ALA A 8 -48.95 17.86 6.66
CA ALA A 8 -48.66 16.45 6.37
C ALA A 8 -47.32 16.22 5.62
N GLY A 9 -46.31 15.52 6.13
CA GLY A 9 -46.25 14.53 7.21
C GLY A 9 -45.95 13.15 6.62
N CYS A 10 -44.76 12.60 6.89
CA CYS A 10 -44.44 11.17 7.10
C CYS A 10 -42.92 10.90 6.99
N LEU A 11 -42.28 10.68 8.15
CA LEU A 11 -41.12 9.81 8.38
C LEU A 11 -41.65 8.64 9.27
N PRO A 12 -40.98 7.47 9.45
CA PRO A 12 -39.54 7.19 9.35
C PRO A 12 -39.17 5.78 8.78
N ALA A 13 -37.87 5.46 8.67
CA ALA A 13 -37.27 4.18 9.14
C ALA A 13 -35.80 4.00 8.71
N LEU A 14 -34.94 3.66 9.68
CA LEU A 14 -33.58 3.14 9.50
C LEU A 14 -33.63 1.68 8.99
N CYS A 15 -32.66 1.27 8.16
CA CYS A 15 -32.12 -0.09 8.20
C CYS A 15 -30.76 -0.22 7.48
N SER A 16 -29.92 -1.07 8.05
CA SER A 16 -28.48 -1.27 7.82
C SER A 16 -28.14 -2.45 6.89
N ARG A 17 -26.98 -2.36 6.20
CA ARG A 17 -26.08 -3.39 5.62
C ARG A 17 -26.57 -4.85 5.52
N SER A 18 -26.40 -5.46 4.34
CA SER A 18 -25.47 -6.60 4.15
C SER A 18 -25.19 -6.88 2.67
N ALA A 19 -23.95 -7.28 2.37
CA ALA A 19 -23.45 -7.67 1.06
C ALA A 19 -23.50 -9.20 0.94
N GLY A 20 -24.08 -9.70 -0.15
CA GLY A 20 -24.08 -11.13 -0.47
C GLY A 20 -22.74 -11.61 -1.05
N PRO A 21 -22.34 -12.87 -0.83
CA PRO A 21 -21.17 -13.45 -1.48
C PRO A 21 -21.52 -14.07 -2.85
N PRO A 22 -20.57 -14.08 -3.81
CA PRO A 22 -20.74 -14.68 -5.12
C PRO A 22 -20.45 -16.19 -5.13
N SER A 23 -21.17 -16.86 -6.02
CA SER A 23 -21.03 -18.26 -6.44
C SER A 23 -19.67 -18.57 -7.06
N SER A 24 -19.14 -19.77 -6.78
CA SER A 24 -18.01 -20.37 -7.51
C SER A 24 -18.40 -21.77 -7.99
N GLN A 25 -18.27 -21.97 -9.29
CA GLN A 25 -18.58 -23.19 -10.02
C GLN A 25 -17.26 -23.83 -10.48
N GLY A 26 -17.09 -25.13 -10.28
CA GLY A 26 -16.25 -25.98 -11.15
C GLY A 26 -15.29 -26.98 -10.48
N SER A 27 -15.71 -28.26 -10.44
CA SER A 27 -14.86 -29.39 -10.83
C SER A 27 -15.71 -30.60 -11.19
N ARG A 28 -15.52 -31.11 -12.42
CA ARG A 28 -15.91 -32.44 -12.95
C ARG A 28 -15.17 -33.52 -12.13
N ASP A 29 -15.46 -34.82 -12.05
CA ASP A 29 -16.34 -35.76 -12.75
C ASP A 29 -16.38 -37.05 -11.88
N SER A 30 -17.55 -37.62 -11.58
CA SER A 30 -17.71 -39.04 -11.23
C SER A 30 -19.19 -39.40 -11.20
N ARG A 31 -19.57 -40.26 -12.13
CA ARG A 31 -20.95 -40.62 -12.45
C ARG A 31 -21.46 -41.75 -11.54
N ARG A 32 -22.79 -41.76 -11.37
CA ARG A 32 -23.66 -42.84 -10.84
C ARG A 32 -23.56 -42.92 -9.31
N PHE A 33 -24.58 -42.56 -8.53
CA PHE A 33 -25.96 -43.04 -8.56
C PHE A 33 -26.96 -41.91 -8.25
N ALA A 34 -27.88 -41.64 -9.17
CA ALA A 34 -29.13 -40.99 -8.84
C ALA A 34 -30.07 -42.10 -8.36
N SER A 35 -30.32 -42.18 -7.05
CA SER A 35 -31.44 -42.94 -6.51
C SER A 35 -31.61 -42.64 -5.02
N LEU A 36 -32.82 -42.22 -4.64
CA LEU A 36 -33.39 -42.26 -3.29
C LEU A 36 -32.95 -41.17 -2.27
N SER A 37 -33.15 -39.91 -2.62
CA SER A 37 -33.56 -38.92 -1.62
C SER A 37 -35.07 -39.04 -1.42
N HIS A 38 -35.51 -39.70 -0.33
CA HIS A 38 -36.75 -39.46 0.43
C HIS A 38 -37.11 -40.69 1.27
N ALA A 39 -36.45 -40.86 2.41
CA ALA A 39 -36.98 -41.53 3.61
C ALA A 39 -35.89 -41.47 4.67
N LEU A 40 -36.27 -41.27 5.94
CA LEU A 40 -35.40 -41.05 7.10
C LEU A 40 -34.97 -39.59 7.33
N GLN A 41 -35.90 -38.67 7.07
CA GLN A 41 -35.98 -37.39 7.80
C GLN A 41 -36.81 -37.56 9.09
N ALA A 42 -36.58 -38.67 9.80
CA ALA A 42 -37.13 -38.92 11.12
C ALA A 42 -36.03 -39.61 11.94
N GLN A 43 -35.62 -38.94 13.03
CA GLN A 43 -34.69 -39.45 14.04
C GLN A 43 -33.20 -39.42 13.68
N CYS A 44 -32.67 -38.22 13.47
CA CYS A 44 -31.31 -37.92 13.92
C CYS A 44 -31.29 -36.48 14.42
N CYS A 45 -31.37 -36.31 15.74
CA CYS A 45 -31.12 -35.04 16.42
C CYS A 45 -29.64 -34.71 16.27
N ILE A 46 -29.21 -34.29 15.08
CA ILE A 46 -27.88 -33.72 14.87
C ILE A 46 -27.90 -32.38 15.57
N SER A 47 -27.47 -32.39 16.82
CA SER A 47 -27.19 -31.18 17.58
C SER A 47 -26.29 -30.33 16.70
N SER A 48 -26.77 -29.14 16.32
CA SER A 48 -26.06 -28.17 15.50
C SER A 48 -24.60 -28.14 15.92
N ALA A 49 -23.70 -28.50 14.99
CA ALA A 49 -22.28 -28.50 15.24
C ALA A 49 -21.91 -27.10 15.74
N ARG A 50 -21.61 -26.99 17.04
CA ARG A 50 -21.17 -25.76 17.70
C ARG A 50 -20.10 -25.15 16.81
N ASN A 51 -20.25 -23.87 16.46
CA ASN A 51 -19.32 -23.11 15.64
C ASN A 51 -17.86 -23.46 15.99
N LEU A 52 -17.26 -24.38 15.24
CA LEU A 52 -15.83 -24.64 15.31
C LEU A 52 -15.19 -23.44 14.62
N ALA A 53 -15.00 -22.37 15.39
CA ALA A 53 -14.06 -21.34 15.02
C ALA A 53 -12.70 -22.02 15.00
N ALA A 54 -12.32 -22.55 13.84
CA ALA A 54 -10.98 -23.05 13.59
C ALA A 54 -10.04 -21.86 13.76
N GLN A 55 -9.49 -21.72 14.97
CA GLN A 55 -8.53 -20.69 15.27
C GLN A 55 -7.29 -20.99 14.43
N GLN A 56 -7.06 -20.17 13.42
CA GLN A 56 -5.92 -20.33 12.53
C GLN A 56 -4.64 -20.01 13.32
N TYR A 57 -4.09 -21.02 13.97
CA TYR A 57 -2.82 -20.91 14.67
C TYR A 57 -1.69 -20.93 13.65
N ARG A 58 -1.14 -19.76 13.34
CA ARG A 58 0.13 -19.68 12.60
C ARG A 58 1.26 -19.69 13.62
N PRO A 59 2.18 -20.68 13.59
CA PRO A 59 3.36 -20.66 14.44
C PRO A 59 4.23 -19.47 14.00
N TYR A 60 4.19 -18.40 14.78
CA TYR A 60 5.04 -17.23 14.57
C TYR A 60 6.32 -17.41 15.40
N SER A 61 7.44 -17.67 14.72
CA SER A 61 8.75 -17.82 15.36
C SER A 61 9.79 -16.93 14.68
N PHE A 62 10.94 -16.75 15.34
CA PHE A 62 12.06 -16.00 14.77
C PHE A 62 12.52 -16.58 13.42
N PHE A 63 12.55 -17.91 13.28
CA PHE A 63 12.96 -18.60 12.05
C PHE A 63 11.97 -18.48 10.88
N THR A 64 10.73 -18.04 11.15
CA THR A 64 9.72 -17.82 10.10
C THR A 64 9.69 -16.39 9.56
N LYS A 65 10.59 -15.52 10.01
CA LYS A 65 10.69 -14.13 9.54
C LYS A 65 11.40 -14.07 8.19
N LEU A 66 10.85 -13.27 7.28
CA LEU A 66 11.41 -13.03 5.94
C LEU A 66 12.09 -11.67 5.86
N THR A 67 12.92 -11.52 4.84
CA THR A 67 13.58 -10.24 4.54
C THR A 67 12.56 -9.22 4.02
N ALA A 68 12.88 -7.93 4.17
CA ALA A 68 12.01 -6.86 3.69
C ALA A 68 11.75 -6.95 2.18
N ASP A 69 12.74 -7.38 1.39
CA ASP A 69 12.60 -7.52 -0.06
C ASP A 69 11.59 -8.59 -0.45
N GLU A 70 11.60 -9.74 0.22
CA GLU A 70 10.64 -10.82 -0.01
C GLU A 70 9.22 -10.38 0.37
N LEU A 71 9.08 -9.67 1.51
CA LEU A 71 7.80 -9.12 1.95
C LEU A 71 7.25 -8.09 0.95
N TRP A 72 8.08 -7.16 0.49
CA TRP A 72 7.67 -6.14 -0.49
C TRP A 72 7.38 -6.73 -1.87
N LYS A 73 8.16 -7.72 -2.31
CA LYS A 73 7.92 -8.45 -3.56
C LYS A 73 6.54 -9.11 -3.57
N GLY A 74 6.18 -9.80 -2.48
CA GLY A 74 4.85 -10.39 -2.32
C GLY A 74 3.73 -9.35 -2.20
N ALA A 75 3.95 -8.29 -1.42
CA ALA A 75 2.93 -7.28 -1.15
C ALA A 75 2.57 -6.41 -2.37
N LEU A 76 3.56 -6.10 -3.23
CA LEU A 76 3.39 -5.29 -4.45
C LEU A 76 2.84 -6.10 -5.63
N ALA A 77 3.15 -7.40 -5.69
CA ALA A 77 2.66 -8.33 -6.71
C ALA A 77 2.86 -7.84 -8.16
N GLU A 78 3.99 -7.18 -8.42
CA GLU A 78 4.27 -6.53 -9.72
C GLU A 78 4.42 -7.55 -10.86
N THR A 79 4.93 -8.75 -10.56
CA THR A 79 5.20 -9.82 -11.53
C THR A 79 4.06 -10.84 -11.66
N GLY A 80 2.82 -10.44 -11.40
CA GLY A 80 1.65 -11.33 -11.48
C GLY A 80 1.05 -11.48 -12.90
N ALA A 81 0.32 -12.57 -13.14
CA ALA A 81 -0.39 -12.79 -14.40
C ALA A 81 -1.38 -11.65 -14.76
N GLY A 82 -1.94 -10.98 -13.75
CA GLY A 82 -2.83 -9.84 -13.93
C GLY A 82 -2.14 -8.58 -14.49
N ALA A 83 -0.83 -8.40 -14.23
CA ALA A 83 -0.07 -7.26 -14.73
C ALA A 83 0.21 -7.37 -16.24
N ARG A 84 0.41 -8.60 -16.75
CA ARG A 84 0.77 -8.85 -18.16
C ARG A 84 -0.30 -8.44 -19.17
N LYS A 85 -1.58 -8.61 -18.84
CA LYS A 85 -2.72 -8.35 -19.75
C LYS A 85 -3.58 -7.17 -19.30
N GLY A 86 -3.03 -6.24 -18.52
CA GLY A 86 -3.75 -5.02 -18.10
C GLY A 86 -5.01 -5.27 -17.26
N ARG A 87 -5.12 -6.43 -16.58
CA ARG A 87 -6.32 -6.80 -15.81
C ARG A 87 -6.47 -6.01 -14.51
N GLY A 88 -5.38 -5.41 -14.01
CA GLY A 88 -5.36 -4.65 -12.77
C GLY A 88 -5.70 -3.17 -12.96
N LYS A 89 -6.66 -2.65 -12.18
CA LYS A 89 -6.94 -1.21 -12.10
C LYS A 89 -5.77 -0.46 -11.45
N ARG A 90 -5.36 0.69 -12.01
CA ARG A 90 -4.20 1.47 -11.54
C ARG A 90 -4.54 2.53 -10.46
N THR A 91 -5.80 2.75 -10.14
CA THR A 91 -6.27 3.82 -9.23
C THR A 91 -5.69 3.75 -7.82
N LYS A 92 -5.53 2.55 -7.25
CA LYS A 92 -4.99 2.32 -5.90
C LYS A 92 -3.75 1.41 -5.94
N LYS A 93 -2.77 1.74 -6.79
CA LYS A 93 -1.51 0.99 -6.87
C LYS A 93 -0.74 1.14 -5.54
N LYS A 94 -0.33 0.01 -4.96
CA LYS A 94 0.56 0.00 -3.78
C LYS A 94 1.94 0.54 -4.16
N ARG A 95 2.57 1.31 -3.27
CA ARG A 95 3.92 1.84 -3.45
C ARG A 95 4.84 1.26 -2.39
N ARG A 96 6.05 0.87 -2.79
CA ARG A 96 7.10 0.44 -1.87
C ARG A 96 7.48 1.59 -0.92
N LYS A 97 7.62 1.28 0.37
CA LYS A 97 8.18 2.19 1.38
C LYS A 97 9.39 1.52 2.02
N ASP A 98 10.51 2.22 2.01
CA ASP A 98 11.68 1.78 2.75
C ASP A 98 11.47 2.10 4.24
N LEU A 99 11.60 1.07 5.08
CA LEU A 99 11.41 1.18 6.53
C LEU A 99 12.74 1.42 7.26
N ASN A 100 13.88 1.16 6.63
CA ASN A 100 15.21 1.36 7.24
C ASN A 100 15.65 2.83 7.16
N ARG A 101 15.05 3.60 6.26
CA ARG A 101 15.32 5.03 6.12
C ARG A 101 14.86 5.80 7.37
N GLY A 102 15.78 6.56 7.95
CA GLY A 102 15.52 7.38 9.14
C GLY A 102 15.68 6.63 10.47
N GLN A 103 16.18 5.40 10.45
CA GLN A 103 16.59 4.68 11.66
C GLN A 103 18.10 4.85 11.86
N VAL A 104 18.51 5.29 13.05
CA VAL A 104 19.91 5.39 13.46
C VAL A 104 20.29 4.12 14.22
N ILE A 105 21.50 3.61 13.99
CA ILE A 105 21.96 2.40 14.67
C ILE A 105 22.17 2.71 16.16
N GLY A 106 21.65 1.85 17.04
CA GLY A 106 21.74 2.03 18.49
C GLY A 106 20.60 2.86 19.10
N GLU A 107 19.75 3.48 18.29
CA GLU A 107 18.51 4.09 18.76
C GLU A 107 17.42 3.03 18.97
N GLY A 108 16.66 3.16 20.04
CA GLY A 108 15.60 2.22 20.39
C GLY A 108 14.60 2.82 21.36
N ARG A 109 13.48 2.13 21.57
CA ARG A 109 12.37 2.60 22.43
C ARG A 109 12.75 2.84 23.88
N HIS A 110 13.77 2.15 24.37
CA HIS A 110 14.24 2.27 25.75
C HIS A 110 15.21 3.45 25.96
N GLY A 111 15.64 4.14 24.90
CA GLY A 111 16.48 5.34 25.00
C GLY A 111 17.88 5.10 25.55
N TYR A 112 18.47 3.93 25.33
CA TYR A 112 19.85 3.66 25.73
C TYR A 112 20.86 4.43 24.87
N LEU A 113 21.87 5.00 25.53
CA LEU A 113 22.98 5.72 24.94
C LEU A 113 24.21 4.82 24.95
N TRP A 114 24.58 4.33 23.77
CA TRP A 114 25.73 3.45 23.56
C TRP A 114 26.93 4.26 23.07
N PRO A 115 28.00 4.40 23.89
CA PRO A 115 29.24 5.07 23.48
C PRO A 115 29.87 4.39 22.26
N GLY A 116 30.15 5.17 21.22
CA GLY A 116 30.72 4.69 19.95
C GLY A 116 29.69 4.20 18.93
N LEU A 117 28.38 4.21 19.24
CA LEU A 117 27.32 3.82 18.31
C LEU A 117 26.28 4.94 18.13
N ASN A 118 25.58 5.28 19.21
CA ASN A 118 24.58 6.35 19.23
C ASN A 118 25.19 7.68 19.71
N VAL A 119 26.05 7.61 20.73
CA VAL A 119 26.73 8.79 21.30
C VAL A 119 28.25 8.73 21.05
N PRO A 120 28.94 9.87 20.98
CA PRO A 120 30.40 9.91 20.81
C PRO A 120 31.13 9.13 21.92
N LEU A 121 32.27 8.51 21.61
CA LEU A 121 33.01 7.70 22.58
C LEU A 121 33.60 8.54 23.73
N MET A 122 34.11 9.73 23.43
CA MET A 122 34.70 10.65 24.40
C MET A 122 33.87 11.93 24.51
N ARG A 123 33.67 12.41 25.73
CA ARG A 123 33.10 13.73 26.03
C ARG A 123 33.94 14.38 27.12
N ASN A 124 34.41 15.61 26.89
CA ASN A 124 35.29 16.34 27.81
C ASN A 124 36.56 15.57 28.22
N GLY A 125 37.15 14.80 27.29
CA GLY A 125 38.38 14.03 27.54
C GLY A 125 38.18 12.72 28.30
N ALA A 126 36.96 12.40 28.74
CA ALA A 126 36.63 11.14 29.41
C ALA A 126 35.79 10.23 28.51
N VAL A 127 35.97 8.91 28.65
CA VAL A 127 35.13 7.90 27.96
C VAL A 127 33.74 7.94 28.59
N GLN A 128 32.71 8.04 27.75
CA GLN A 128 31.32 8.03 28.22
C GLN A 128 30.94 6.62 28.70
N THR A 129 30.13 6.54 29.76
CA THR A 129 29.54 5.29 30.23
C THR A 129 28.19 5.03 29.54
N ILE A 130 27.69 3.80 29.62
CA ILE A 130 26.34 3.47 29.14
C ILE A 130 25.35 4.28 29.99
N ALA A 131 24.48 5.04 29.32
CA ALA A 131 23.48 5.88 29.95
C ALA A 131 22.10 5.61 29.33
N GLN A 132 21.05 6.12 29.97
CA GLN A 132 19.68 6.05 29.47
C GLN A 132 19.08 7.46 29.48
N ARG A 133 18.35 7.82 28.43
CA ARG A 133 17.60 9.08 28.37
C ARG A 133 16.49 9.11 29.41
N SER A 134 16.12 10.32 29.82
CA SER A 134 14.89 10.49 30.59
C SER A 134 13.67 10.16 29.72
N LYS A 135 12.54 9.86 30.35
CA LYS A 135 11.30 9.57 29.62
C LYS A 135 10.86 10.73 28.73
N GLU A 136 11.01 11.95 29.23
CA GLU A 136 10.64 13.18 28.52
C GLU A 136 11.50 13.42 27.28
N GLU A 137 12.82 13.19 27.39
CA GLU A 137 13.73 13.27 26.24
C GLU A 137 13.45 12.18 25.22
N GLN A 138 13.14 10.96 25.67
CA GLN A 138 12.82 9.85 24.79
C GLN A 138 11.52 10.10 24.00
N GLU A 139 10.48 10.63 24.65
CA GLU A 139 9.22 11.00 24.00
C GLU A 139 9.43 12.11 22.96
N GLN A 140 10.30 13.09 23.23
CA GLN A 140 10.68 14.11 22.25
C GLN A 140 11.35 13.50 21.02
N VAL A 141 12.31 12.59 21.21
CA VAL A 141 13.00 11.92 20.11
C VAL A 141 12.03 11.08 19.26
N GLU A 142 11.08 10.38 19.90
CA GLU A 142 10.04 9.64 19.18
C GLU A 142 9.10 10.57 18.41
N ALA A 143 8.70 11.70 19.00
CA ALA A 143 7.88 12.71 18.35
C ALA A 143 8.59 13.31 17.12
N ASP A 144 9.87 13.68 17.26
CA ASP A 144 10.68 14.21 16.17
C ASP A 144 10.82 13.19 15.03
N MET A 145 11.01 11.91 15.35
CA MET A 145 11.08 10.83 14.35
C MET A 145 9.76 10.69 13.58
N VAL A 146 8.62 10.82 14.26
CA VAL A 146 7.29 10.82 13.63
C VAL A 146 7.12 12.04 12.73
N GLN A 147 7.49 13.24 13.20
CA GLN A 147 7.42 14.47 12.40
C GLN A 147 8.27 14.36 11.13
N GLN A 148 9.51 13.88 11.23
CA GLN A 148 10.38 13.65 10.07
C GLN A 148 9.76 12.67 9.07
N ARG A 149 9.12 11.60 9.56
CA ARG A 149 8.42 10.62 8.72
C ARG A 149 7.22 11.25 7.99
N GLU A 150 6.43 12.04 8.70
CA GLU A 150 5.27 12.72 8.13
C GLU A 150 5.67 13.77 7.10
N GLU A 151 6.71 14.55 7.41
CA GLU A 151 7.26 15.53 6.49
C GLU A 151 7.77 14.85 5.22
N TRP A 152 8.51 13.75 5.35
CA TRP A 152 8.99 12.98 4.23
C TRP A 152 7.84 12.45 3.35
N ASP A 153 6.80 11.90 3.98
CA ASP A 153 5.61 11.43 3.28
C ASP A 153 4.85 12.58 2.60
N ARG A 154 4.80 13.76 3.22
CA ARG A 154 4.21 14.98 2.65
C ARG A 154 4.97 15.42 1.40
N ARG A 155 6.29 15.55 1.50
CA ARG A 155 7.17 15.91 0.37
C ARG A 155 6.99 14.94 -0.80
N LYS A 156 6.85 13.64 -0.55
CA LYS A 156 6.62 12.61 -1.58
C LYS A 156 5.21 12.63 -2.19
N LYS A 157 4.21 13.18 -1.48
CA LYS A 157 2.83 13.34 -1.97
C LYS A 157 2.64 14.63 -2.77
N MET A 158 3.45 15.66 -2.50
CA MET A 158 3.41 16.91 -3.24
C MET A 158 3.75 16.67 -4.72
N LYS A 159 2.83 17.05 -5.60
CA LYS A 159 3.01 16.97 -7.05
C LYS A 159 3.59 18.28 -7.56
N VAL A 160 4.73 18.21 -8.24
CA VAL A 160 5.30 19.37 -8.94
C VAL A 160 4.38 19.77 -10.10
N LYS A 161 4.07 21.06 -10.20
CA LYS A 161 3.30 21.60 -11.33
C LYS A 161 4.18 21.50 -12.57
N ARG A 162 3.67 20.83 -13.61
CA ARG A 162 4.33 20.68 -14.91
C ARG A 162 3.71 21.66 -15.89
N GLU A 163 4.52 22.27 -16.75
CA GLU A 163 4.02 23.02 -17.90
C GLU A 163 3.19 22.08 -18.80
N ARG A 164 2.01 22.56 -19.22
CA ARG A 164 1.13 21.82 -20.13
C ARG A 164 1.54 22.10 -21.58
N GLY A 165 1.39 21.10 -22.44
CA GLY A 165 1.40 21.31 -23.89
C GLY A 165 0.04 21.81 -24.37
N TRP A 166 -0.46 21.23 -25.46
CA TRP A 166 -1.77 21.60 -26.02
C TRP A 166 -2.95 21.31 -25.08
N SER A 167 -2.88 20.23 -24.28
CA SER A 167 -3.92 19.86 -23.31
C SER A 167 -3.30 19.21 -22.07
N GLY A 168 -4.08 19.10 -20.98
CA GLY A 168 -3.55 18.70 -19.67
C GLY A 168 -3.07 17.23 -19.57
N ASN A 169 -3.69 16.32 -20.33
CA ASN A 169 -3.36 14.88 -20.31
C ASN A 169 -2.64 14.41 -21.59
N THR A 170 -2.46 15.28 -22.59
CA THR A 170 -1.77 14.94 -23.83
C THR A 170 -0.28 15.26 -23.72
N TRP A 171 0.52 14.58 -24.54
CA TRP A 171 1.95 14.82 -24.65
C TRP A 171 2.32 15.86 -25.71
N GLY A 172 1.45 16.09 -26.70
CA GLY A 172 1.68 17.07 -27.77
C GLY A 172 1.93 18.49 -27.23
N GLY A 173 2.99 19.13 -27.73
CA GLY A 173 3.44 20.47 -27.34
C GLY A 173 4.25 20.53 -26.04
N VAL A 174 4.55 19.41 -25.39
CA VAL A 174 5.40 19.37 -24.17
C VAL A 174 6.88 19.45 -24.57
N SER A 175 7.65 20.33 -23.93
CA SER A 175 9.10 20.41 -24.05
C SER A 175 9.79 19.27 -23.28
N LEU A 176 10.74 18.61 -23.95
CA LEU A 176 11.63 17.62 -23.35
C LEU A 176 12.97 18.24 -22.93
N GLY A 177 13.27 19.43 -23.44
CA GLY A 177 14.55 20.11 -23.26
C GLY A 177 15.53 19.84 -24.41
N PRO A 178 16.80 20.20 -24.23
CA PRO A 178 17.83 19.97 -25.23
C PRO A 178 18.11 18.48 -25.39
N PRO A 179 18.53 18.04 -26.60
CA PRO A 179 19.02 16.68 -26.81
C PRO A 179 20.21 16.33 -25.91
N ASP A 180 20.35 15.06 -25.58
CA ASP A 180 21.51 14.57 -24.85
C ASP A 180 22.79 14.84 -25.66
N PRO A 181 23.90 15.23 -25.00
CA PRO A 181 25.15 15.56 -25.69
C PRO A 181 25.74 14.34 -26.39
N GLY A 182 26.38 14.59 -27.53
CA GLY A 182 27.02 13.54 -28.33
C GLY A 182 28.26 12.95 -27.64
N PRO A 183 28.65 11.71 -27.99
CA PRO A 183 29.85 11.06 -27.43
C PRO A 183 31.16 11.81 -27.74
N ASN A 184 31.14 12.70 -28.74
CA ASN A 184 32.28 13.51 -29.17
C ASN A 184 32.36 14.89 -28.47
N GLY A 185 31.56 15.11 -27.42
CA GLY A 185 31.52 16.41 -26.71
C GLY A 185 30.71 17.49 -27.41
N GLU A 186 29.81 17.11 -28.31
CA GLU A 186 28.86 18.02 -28.93
C GLU A 186 27.71 18.32 -27.96
N THR A 187 27.47 19.61 -27.69
CA THR A 187 26.37 20.08 -26.83
C THR A 187 25.30 20.78 -27.66
N TYR A 188 24.04 20.58 -27.31
CA TYR A 188 22.88 21.06 -28.08
C TYR A 188 21.97 21.97 -27.24
N ASP A 189 22.55 22.85 -26.42
CA ASP A 189 21.80 23.71 -25.48
C ASP A 189 20.86 24.71 -26.18
N ASP A 190 21.13 25.06 -27.44
CA ASP A 190 20.33 26.00 -28.22
C ASP A 190 19.05 25.38 -28.81
N PHE A 191 18.84 24.06 -28.63
CA PHE A 191 17.71 23.35 -29.20
C PHE A 191 16.63 23.06 -28.13
N ASP A 192 15.36 23.30 -28.47
CA ASP A 192 14.21 22.85 -27.67
C ASP A 192 13.48 21.71 -28.39
N THR A 193 13.43 20.54 -27.77
CA THR A 193 12.72 19.38 -28.32
C THR A 193 11.27 19.37 -27.86
N ARG A 194 10.32 19.40 -28.81
CA ARG A 194 8.87 19.35 -28.52
C ARG A 194 8.21 18.13 -29.12
N ILE A 195 7.33 17.50 -28.32
CA ILE A 195 6.57 16.32 -28.76
C ILE A 195 5.45 16.75 -29.70
N LEU A 196 5.33 16.10 -30.85
CA LEU A 196 4.19 16.28 -31.77
C LEU A 196 3.09 15.26 -31.49
N GLU A 197 3.45 13.98 -31.44
CA GLU A 197 2.51 12.87 -31.25
C GLU A 197 3.12 11.76 -30.39
N ALA A 198 2.30 11.10 -29.57
CA ALA A 198 2.68 9.92 -28.78
C ALA A 198 1.59 8.85 -28.91
N LEU A 199 1.90 7.75 -29.60
CA LEU A 199 0.95 6.66 -29.88
C LEU A 199 1.38 5.36 -29.20
N GLU A 200 0.40 4.60 -28.71
CA GLU A 200 0.59 3.23 -28.23
C GLU A 200 0.15 2.25 -29.33
N THR A 201 1.11 1.69 -30.06
CA THR A 201 0.85 0.73 -31.14
C THR A 201 0.96 -0.71 -30.65
N LYS A 202 0.09 -1.60 -31.13
CA LYS A 202 0.20 -3.05 -30.91
C LYS A 202 0.68 -3.72 -32.18
N ALA A 203 1.84 -4.37 -32.10
CA ALA A 203 2.31 -5.21 -33.19
C ALA A 203 1.56 -6.54 -33.18
N TYR A 204 1.01 -6.94 -34.33
CA TYR A 204 0.48 -8.28 -34.54
C TYR A 204 1.61 -9.15 -35.09
N VAL A 205 2.11 -10.07 -34.25
CA VAL A 205 2.99 -11.14 -34.71
C VAL A 205 2.08 -12.26 -35.22
N LYS A 206 2.16 -12.57 -36.51
CA LYS A 206 1.47 -13.71 -37.14
C LYS A 206 2.18 -15.01 -36.80
#